data_AF-A0A7Y0BDR2-F1
#
_entry.id   AF-A0A7Y0BDR2-F1
#
_cell.length_a   1.000
_cell.length_b   1.000
_cell.length_c   1.000
_cell.angle_alpha   90.00
_cell.angle_beta   90.00
_cell.angle_gamma   90.00
#
_symmetry.space_group_name_H-M   'P 1'
#
loop_
_entity.id
_entity.type
_entity.pdbx_description
1 polymer ?
#
loop_
_entity_poly.entity_id
_entity_poly.type
_entity_poly.pdbx_seq_one_letter_code
_entity_poly.pdbx_strand_id
1 'polypeptide(L)'
;MNQAGNKWAAHTAWDAVGQQSPQEGANRLIEAGKAAEETQQAAVEAKINEALEDARIGLDKIPAPVAPEGDGVLTDAERKRFEKCNAAVDLASEMWFIQGKALDTIATGRLFRDIPHKTDPTRCYATIEEWVTVEKDLSVPNVTRLRAGWDIGERLHERGFTAVAGQVRTLVPVKNKYGLNAAIAVFLLAVDVVGADKLTAARLEDLIRALPADLELDDPDEDADALAKTIKGVLVNREGGAAVSRAIPAAVTRAVDKRAITIADALNRPRIPRSEVTLRLMEAFVDPDDTTVYEAVLARMKKQARAGRKELG
;
A
#
# COMPACT_ATOMS: atom_id res chain seq x y z
N MET A 1 52.53 72.21 -79.72
CA MET A 1 51.30 72.37 -78.92
C MET A 1 51.14 71.10 -78.09
N ASN A 2 51.54 71.16 -76.82
CA ASN A 2 50.66 71.07 -75.62
C ASN A 2 50.02 69.67 -75.47
N GLN A 3 50.25 68.87 -74.43
CA GLN A 3 50.43 69.17 -73.01
C GLN A 3 51.12 68.00 -72.27
N ALA A 4 51.92 68.35 -71.29
CA ALA A 4 52.39 67.47 -70.22
C ALA A 4 51.27 67.17 -69.21
N GLY A 5 51.35 66.03 -68.51
CA GLY A 5 50.40 65.70 -67.44
C GLY A 5 50.69 64.40 -66.69
N ASN A 6 51.66 64.45 -65.77
CA ASN A 6 51.68 63.84 -64.43
C ASN A 6 50.72 62.66 -64.10
N LYS A 7 51.26 61.54 -63.60
CA LYS A 7 51.18 61.15 -62.17
C LYS A 7 51.80 59.78 -61.90
N TRP A 8 52.89 59.80 -61.13
CA TRP A 8 53.25 58.72 -60.22
C TRP A 8 52.17 58.63 -59.13
N ALA A 9 51.46 57.49 -59.01
CA ALA A 9 50.82 57.00 -57.78
C ALA A 9 50.01 55.71 -58.04
N ALA A 10 50.55 54.57 -57.63
CA ALA A 10 49.80 53.38 -57.20
C ALA A 10 50.81 52.48 -56.46
N HIS A 11 51.13 52.76 -55.19
CA HIS A 11 50.41 52.27 -54.01
C HIS A 11 50.12 50.76 -54.05
N THR A 12 51.06 49.99 -53.50
CA THR A 12 50.84 48.91 -52.50
C THR A 12 49.44 48.28 -52.49
N ALA A 13 49.24 47.26 -53.34
CA ALA A 13 48.09 46.36 -53.27
C ALA A 13 48.40 45.11 -52.44
N TRP A 14 48.83 45.29 -51.19
CA TRP A 14 49.00 44.20 -50.20
C TRP A 14 48.19 44.41 -48.90
N ASP A 15 47.49 45.54 -48.74
CA ASP A 15 46.78 45.88 -47.48
C ASP A 15 45.25 45.67 -47.55
N ALA A 16 44.79 44.65 -48.27
CA ALA A 16 43.37 44.25 -48.27
C ALA A 16 43.15 42.78 -47.87
N VAL A 17 44.09 42.19 -47.12
CA VAL A 17 43.77 41.02 -46.31
C VAL A 17 43.05 41.53 -45.07
N GLY A 18 41.72 41.42 -45.09
CA GLY A 18 40.81 42.00 -44.11
C GLY A 18 41.30 41.87 -42.67
N GLN A 19 41.59 43.00 -42.05
CA GLN A 19 41.72 43.15 -40.60
C GLN A 19 40.33 42.92 -39.97
N GLN A 20 39.89 41.67 -39.91
CA GLN A 20 38.91 41.27 -38.91
C GLN A 20 39.61 41.40 -37.57
N SER A 21 39.04 42.21 -36.67
CA SER A 21 39.67 42.42 -35.37
C SER A 21 39.71 41.09 -34.61
N PRO A 22 40.75 40.82 -33.80
CA PRO A 22 40.80 39.62 -32.96
C PRO A 22 39.55 39.41 -32.09
N GLN A 23 38.82 40.48 -31.76
CA GLN A 23 37.55 40.45 -31.05
C GLN A 23 36.40 39.88 -31.88
N GLU A 24 36.33 40.16 -33.18
CA GLU A 24 35.29 39.60 -34.07
C GLU A 24 35.50 38.09 -34.28
N GLY A 25 36.75 37.64 -34.36
CA GLY A 25 37.08 36.21 -34.41
C GLY A 25 36.71 35.48 -33.11
N ALA A 26 37.01 36.08 -31.96
CA ALA A 26 36.63 35.53 -30.65
C ALA A 26 35.10 35.46 -30.47
N ASN A 27 34.37 36.50 -30.86
CA ASN A 27 32.91 36.50 -30.79
C ASN A 27 32.27 35.44 -31.69
N ARG A 28 32.78 35.24 -32.91
CA ARG A 28 32.29 34.17 -33.80
C ARG A 28 32.56 32.76 -33.25
N LEU A 29 33.67 32.55 -32.56
CA LEU A 29 33.96 31.26 -31.91
C LEU A 29 33.02 31.01 -30.72
N ILE A 30 32.69 32.05 -29.96
CA ILE A 30 31.71 31.97 -28.86
C ILE A 30 30.30 31.71 -29.41
N GLU A 31 29.88 32.40 -30.48
CA GLU A 31 28.58 32.18 -31.11
C GLU A 31 28.48 30.79 -31.77
N ALA A 32 29.55 30.33 -32.44
CA ALA A 32 29.61 28.99 -32.99
C ALA A 32 29.59 27.91 -31.88
N GLY A 33 30.27 28.18 -30.76
CA GLY A 33 30.23 27.32 -29.57
C GLY A 33 28.82 27.22 -28.98
N LYS A 34 28.13 28.35 -28.81
CA LYS A 34 26.74 28.39 -28.34
C LYS A 34 25.78 27.67 -29.28
N ALA A 35 25.90 27.90 -30.59
CA ALA A 35 25.07 27.21 -31.58
C ALA A 35 25.31 25.69 -31.59
N ALA A 36 26.56 25.25 -31.39
CA ALA A 36 26.90 23.84 -31.26
C ALA A 36 26.34 23.23 -29.96
N GLU A 37 26.44 23.94 -28.83
CA GLU A 37 25.85 23.54 -27.56
C GLU A 37 24.32 23.45 -27.62
N GLU A 38 23.64 24.43 -28.23
CA GLU A 38 22.19 24.42 -28.44
C GLU A 38 21.75 23.24 -29.33
N THR A 39 22.52 22.94 -30.38
CA THR A 39 22.24 21.79 -31.26
C THR A 39 22.43 20.47 -30.51
N GLN A 40 23.47 20.36 -29.69
CA GLN A 40 23.70 19.18 -28.87
C GLN A 40 22.63 19.02 -27.79
N GLN A 41 22.21 20.11 -27.15
CA GLN A 41 21.14 20.10 -26.16
C GLN A 41 19.80 19.70 -26.77
N ALA A 42 19.44 20.24 -27.93
CA ALA A 42 18.24 19.83 -28.67
C ALA A 42 18.28 18.35 -29.08
N ALA A 43 19.45 17.83 -29.49
CA ALA A 43 19.61 16.42 -29.81
C ALA A 43 19.48 15.50 -28.58
N VAL A 44 19.95 15.96 -27.40
CA VAL A 44 19.75 15.25 -26.13
C VAL A 44 18.27 15.28 -25.73
N GLU A 45 17.61 16.42 -25.81
CA GLU A 45 16.17 16.56 -25.52
C GLU A 45 15.32 15.68 -26.44
N ALA A 46 15.65 15.61 -27.73
CA ALA A 46 14.96 14.74 -28.68
C ALA A 46 15.10 13.25 -28.30
N LYS A 47 16.31 12.81 -27.94
CA LYS A 47 16.55 11.42 -27.48
C LYS A 47 15.85 11.11 -26.17
N ILE A 48 15.79 12.08 -25.24
CA ILE A 48 15.05 11.93 -23.98
C ILE A 48 13.56 11.79 -24.29
N ASN A 49 13.00 12.63 -25.14
CA ASN A 49 11.58 12.56 -25.51
C ASN A 49 11.24 11.23 -26.21
N GLU A 50 12.09 10.76 -27.12
CA GLU A 50 11.92 9.44 -27.76
C GLU A 50 11.94 8.32 -26.72
N ALA A 51 12.92 8.33 -25.81
CA ALA A 51 13.00 7.33 -24.74
C ALA A 51 11.80 7.39 -23.78
N LEU A 52 11.25 8.58 -23.50
CA LEU A 52 10.06 8.75 -22.66
C LEU A 52 8.80 8.23 -23.34
N GLU A 53 8.61 8.50 -24.63
CA GLU A 53 7.48 7.97 -25.41
C GLU A 53 7.55 6.45 -25.57
N ASP A 54 8.75 5.89 -25.66
CA ASP A 54 8.94 4.44 -25.66
C ASP A 54 8.73 3.80 -24.28
N ALA A 55 9.10 4.49 -23.20
CA ALA A 55 8.86 4.03 -21.83
C ALA A 55 7.38 4.14 -21.41
N ARG A 56 6.60 4.98 -22.09
CA ARG A 56 5.18 5.17 -21.79
C ARG A 56 4.40 3.90 -22.14
N ILE A 57 3.87 3.25 -21.11
CA ILE A 57 2.95 2.12 -21.28
C ILE A 57 1.58 2.68 -21.67
N GLY A 58 1.35 2.81 -22.97
CA GLY A 58 0.05 3.12 -23.58
C GLY A 58 -0.68 1.86 -24.04
N LEU A 59 -2.00 1.93 -24.22
CA LEU A 59 -2.81 0.82 -24.74
C LEU A 59 -2.32 0.36 -26.12
N ASP A 60 -1.81 1.29 -26.94
CA ASP A 60 -1.19 1.05 -28.23
C ASP A 60 0.10 0.22 -28.17
N LYS A 61 0.75 0.16 -27.00
CA LYS A 61 1.97 -0.63 -26.75
C LYS A 61 1.66 -2.04 -26.25
N ILE A 62 0.43 -2.32 -25.83
CA ILE A 62 -0.01 -3.63 -25.39
C ILE A 62 -0.31 -4.48 -26.64
N PRO A 63 0.36 -5.64 -26.83
CA PRO A 63 0.10 -6.51 -27.97
C PRO A 63 -1.36 -6.95 -28.06
N ALA A 64 -1.89 -7.03 -29.27
CA ALA A 64 -3.24 -7.58 -29.49
C ALA A 64 -3.31 -9.06 -29.03
N PRO A 65 -4.47 -9.51 -28.52
CA PRO A 65 -4.67 -10.92 -28.19
C PRO A 65 -4.47 -11.82 -29.42
N VAL A 66 -3.64 -12.85 -29.28
CA VAL A 66 -3.38 -13.86 -30.32
C VAL A 66 -3.46 -15.26 -29.72
N ALA A 67 -3.77 -16.25 -30.55
CA ALA A 67 -3.71 -17.66 -30.14
C ALA A 67 -2.26 -18.07 -29.79
N PRO A 68 -2.07 -19.03 -28.86
CA PRO A 68 -0.75 -19.56 -28.58
C PRO A 68 -0.14 -20.21 -29.84
N GLU A 69 1.18 -20.09 -30.01
CA GLU A 69 1.90 -20.69 -31.15
C GLU A 69 2.01 -22.22 -30.99
N GLY A 70 1.81 -22.74 -29.77
CA GLY A 70 1.64 -24.17 -29.46
C GLY A 70 1.43 -24.41 -27.96
N ASP A 71 1.29 -25.67 -27.57
CA ASP A 71 1.09 -26.08 -26.16
C ASP A 71 2.41 -26.29 -25.38
N GLY A 72 3.54 -25.96 -26.00
CA GLY A 72 4.89 -26.19 -25.47
C GLY A 72 5.42 -25.05 -24.59
N VAL A 73 6.75 -25.02 -24.40
CA VAL A 73 7.43 -23.89 -23.74
C VAL A 73 7.27 -22.64 -24.59
N LEU A 74 7.03 -21.48 -23.94
CA LEU A 74 6.88 -20.20 -24.62
C LEU A 74 8.06 -19.92 -25.56
N THR A 75 7.74 -19.56 -26.81
CA THR A 75 8.72 -19.03 -27.76
C THR A 75 9.28 -17.69 -27.27
N ASP A 76 10.42 -17.26 -27.81
CA ASP A 76 10.99 -15.95 -27.45
C ASP A 76 10.03 -14.79 -27.79
N ALA A 77 9.23 -14.95 -28.85
CA ALA A 77 8.20 -13.98 -29.21
C ALA A 77 7.07 -13.95 -28.19
N GLU A 78 6.59 -15.12 -27.75
CA GLU A 78 5.57 -15.23 -26.71
C GLU A 78 6.05 -14.67 -25.36
N ARG A 79 7.30 -14.95 -24.98
CA ARG A 79 7.91 -14.42 -23.76
C ARG A 79 7.96 -12.89 -23.76
N LYS A 80 8.42 -12.28 -24.85
CA LYS A 80 8.45 -10.81 -25.01
C LYS A 80 7.05 -10.20 -24.96
N ARG A 81 6.04 -10.86 -25.54
CA ARG A 81 4.64 -10.42 -25.44
C ARG A 81 4.15 -10.50 -24.00
N PHE A 82 4.44 -11.62 -23.31
CA PHE A 82 4.08 -11.81 -21.91
C PHE A 82 4.69 -10.73 -21.02
N GLU A 83 5.97 -10.43 -21.16
CA GLU A 83 6.65 -9.37 -20.39
C GLU A 83 5.96 -8.01 -20.56
N LYS A 84 5.60 -7.63 -21.78
CA LYS A 84 4.88 -6.37 -22.05
C LYS A 84 3.49 -6.36 -21.41
N CYS A 85 2.74 -7.45 -21.54
CA CYS A 85 1.42 -7.58 -20.93
C CYS A 85 1.51 -7.56 -19.40
N ASN A 86 2.52 -8.22 -18.81
CA ASN A 86 2.72 -8.25 -17.37
C ASN A 86 3.05 -6.85 -16.83
N ALA A 87 3.95 -6.12 -17.50
CA ALA A 87 4.26 -4.74 -17.12
C ALA A 87 3.03 -3.82 -17.15
N ALA A 88 2.11 -4.03 -18.10
CA ALA A 88 0.85 -3.29 -18.14
C ALA A 88 -0.11 -3.66 -17.00
N VAL A 89 -0.14 -4.94 -16.61
CA VAL A 89 -0.91 -5.41 -15.44
C VAL A 89 -0.34 -4.85 -14.14
N ASP A 90 0.99 -4.85 -14.00
CA ASP A 90 1.70 -4.30 -12.84
C ASP A 90 1.41 -2.80 -12.73
N LEU A 91 1.54 -2.04 -13.82
CA LEU A 91 1.19 -0.62 -13.83
C LEU A 91 -0.28 -0.40 -13.43
N ALA A 92 -1.21 -1.17 -13.98
CA ALA A 92 -2.63 -1.06 -13.64
C ALA A 92 -2.89 -1.33 -12.14
N SER A 93 -2.10 -2.20 -11.52
CA SER A 93 -2.16 -2.48 -10.08
C SER A 93 -1.72 -1.29 -9.22
N GLU A 94 -0.90 -0.39 -9.77
CA GLU A 94 -0.39 0.82 -9.11
C GLU A 94 -1.25 2.06 -9.39
N MET A 95 -1.98 2.07 -10.51
CA MET A 95 -2.77 3.22 -10.97
C MET A 95 -3.75 3.75 -9.91
N TRP A 96 -4.23 2.92 -8.98
CA TRP A 96 -5.19 3.36 -7.97
C TRP A 96 -4.60 4.38 -6.98
N PHE A 97 -3.35 4.21 -6.51
CA PHE A 97 -2.76 5.17 -5.57
C PHE A 97 -2.25 6.41 -6.29
N ILE A 98 -1.79 6.26 -7.54
CA ILE A 98 -1.49 7.39 -8.43
C ILE A 98 -2.75 8.25 -8.64
N GLN A 99 -3.88 7.61 -8.95
CA GLN A 99 -5.17 8.27 -9.08
C GLN A 99 -5.60 8.93 -7.77
N GLY A 100 -5.43 8.24 -6.64
CA GLY A 100 -5.71 8.78 -5.31
C GLY A 100 -4.90 10.04 -5.00
N LYS A 101 -3.59 10.02 -5.25
CA LYS A 101 -2.68 11.17 -5.05
C LYS A 101 -3.04 12.35 -5.95
N ALA A 102 -3.35 12.09 -7.23
CA ALA A 102 -3.79 13.11 -8.16
C ALA A 102 -5.12 13.76 -7.70
N LEU A 103 -6.10 12.94 -7.32
CA LEU A 103 -7.39 13.42 -6.81
C LEU A 103 -7.21 14.26 -5.54
N ASP A 104 -6.34 13.84 -4.64
CA ASP A 104 -6.10 14.55 -3.39
C ASP A 104 -5.34 15.87 -3.60
N THR A 105 -4.40 15.89 -4.56
CA THR A 105 -3.69 17.11 -4.98
C THR A 105 -4.66 18.11 -5.60
N ILE A 106 -5.53 17.66 -6.52
CA ILE A 106 -6.57 18.49 -7.15
C ILE A 106 -7.52 19.05 -6.09
N ALA A 107 -7.95 18.21 -5.14
CA ALA A 107 -8.83 18.61 -4.06
C ALA A 107 -8.19 19.66 -3.14
N THR A 108 -6.99 19.38 -2.66
CA THR A 108 -6.23 20.23 -1.72
C THR A 108 -5.88 21.58 -2.36
N GLY A 109 -5.43 21.56 -3.61
CA GLY A 109 -5.10 22.78 -4.36
C GLY A 109 -6.32 23.50 -4.93
N ARG A 110 -7.54 22.96 -4.78
CA ARG A 110 -8.77 23.41 -5.45
C ARG A 110 -8.53 23.71 -6.94
N LEU A 111 -7.88 22.79 -7.65
CA LEU A 111 -7.43 22.99 -9.04
C LEU A 111 -8.58 22.98 -10.06
N PHE A 112 -9.81 22.73 -9.61
CA PHE A 112 -11.04 22.78 -10.40
C PHE A 112 -11.77 24.13 -10.34
N ARG A 113 -11.27 25.09 -9.55
CA ARG A 113 -11.99 26.34 -9.22
C ARG A 113 -12.25 27.29 -10.39
N ASP A 114 -11.49 27.16 -11.47
CA ASP A 114 -11.58 27.99 -12.68
C ASP A 114 -12.14 27.21 -13.89
N ILE A 115 -12.54 25.96 -13.67
CA ILE A 115 -13.13 25.10 -14.70
C ILE A 115 -14.64 25.37 -14.75
N PRO A 116 -15.18 25.84 -15.89
CA PRO A 116 -16.63 26.04 -16.05
C PRO A 116 -17.40 24.73 -15.90
N HIS A 117 -18.56 24.77 -15.24
CA HIS A 117 -19.36 23.58 -15.01
C HIS A 117 -19.98 23.08 -16.32
N LYS A 118 -19.78 21.80 -16.64
CA LYS A 118 -20.23 21.18 -17.90
C LYS A 118 -21.71 21.37 -18.22
N THR A 119 -22.57 21.32 -17.21
CA THR A 119 -24.03 21.51 -17.38
C THR A 119 -24.51 22.94 -17.10
N ASP A 120 -23.66 23.80 -16.54
CA ASP A 120 -24.00 25.18 -16.21
C ASP A 120 -22.78 26.09 -16.42
N PRO A 121 -22.53 26.54 -17.66
CA PRO A 121 -21.32 27.29 -17.98
C PRO A 121 -21.21 28.66 -17.28
N THR A 122 -22.24 29.11 -16.57
CA THR A 122 -22.24 30.40 -15.86
C THR A 122 -21.47 30.38 -14.54
N ARG A 123 -21.09 29.19 -14.06
CA ARG A 123 -20.36 28.99 -12.81
C ARG A 123 -19.24 27.96 -12.96
N CYS A 124 -18.33 27.93 -12.00
CA CYS A 124 -17.29 26.91 -11.89
C CYS A 124 -17.66 25.86 -10.82
N TYR A 125 -16.92 24.75 -10.80
CA TYR A 125 -17.06 23.70 -9.79
C TYR A 125 -16.74 24.19 -8.38
N ALA A 126 -17.61 23.87 -7.42
CA ALA A 126 -17.45 24.32 -6.03
C ALA A 126 -16.64 23.32 -5.20
N THR A 127 -16.83 22.03 -5.42
CA THR A 127 -16.17 20.94 -4.68
C THR A 127 -15.56 19.89 -5.61
N ILE A 128 -14.64 19.09 -5.06
CA ILE A 128 -14.04 17.98 -5.81
C ILE A 128 -15.10 16.92 -6.15
N GLU A 129 -16.04 16.65 -5.25
CA GLU A 129 -17.11 15.66 -5.41
C GLU A 129 -18.03 15.97 -6.59
N GLU A 130 -18.35 17.26 -6.77
CA GLU A 130 -19.12 17.72 -7.92
C GLU A 130 -18.32 17.54 -9.22
N TRP A 131 -17.06 18.03 -9.23
CA TRP A 131 -16.19 17.96 -10.41
C TRP A 131 -15.93 16.53 -10.87
N VAL A 132 -15.53 15.63 -9.96
CA VAL A 132 -15.22 14.23 -10.31
C VAL A 132 -16.44 13.46 -10.81
N THR A 133 -17.63 13.75 -10.28
CA THR A 133 -18.86 13.07 -10.70
C THR A 133 -19.24 13.49 -12.12
N VAL A 134 -19.15 14.79 -12.44
CA VAL A 134 -19.60 15.33 -13.73
C VAL A 134 -18.56 15.15 -14.84
N GLU A 135 -17.26 15.35 -14.53
CA GLU A 135 -16.19 15.33 -15.54
C GLU A 135 -15.52 13.97 -15.70
N LYS A 136 -15.50 13.16 -14.64
CA LYS A 136 -14.74 11.89 -14.61
C LYS A 136 -15.60 10.65 -14.40
N ASP A 137 -16.91 10.81 -14.21
CA ASP A 137 -17.86 9.71 -13.92
C ASP A 137 -17.41 8.84 -12.72
N LEU A 138 -16.77 9.47 -11.73
CA LEU A 138 -16.34 8.80 -10.52
C LEU A 138 -17.36 9.01 -9.41
N SER A 139 -17.77 7.93 -8.75
CA SER A 139 -18.63 8.04 -7.57
C SER A 139 -17.88 8.67 -6.39
N VAL A 140 -18.58 9.52 -5.63
CA VAL A 140 -18.04 10.18 -4.44
C VAL A 140 -17.41 9.19 -3.44
N PRO A 141 -18.06 8.05 -3.09
CA PRO A 141 -17.44 7.07 -2.18
C PRO A 141 -16.17 6.45 -2.74
N ASN A 142 -16.00 6.37 -4.07
CA ASN A 142 -14.76 5.90 -4.67
C ASN A 142 -13.65 6.93 -4.52
N VAL A 143 -13.94 8.20 -4.79
CA VAL A 143 -12.97 9.31 -4.63
C VAL A 143 -12.50 9.42 -3.19
N THR A 144 -13.41 9.39 -2.21
CA THR A 144 -13.03 9.41 -0.78
C THR A 144 -12.12 8.24 -0.43
N ARG A 145 -12.42 7.02 -0.90
CA ARG A 145 -11.59 5.84 -0.63
C ARG A 145 -10.20 5.92 -1.25
N LEU A 146 -10.09 6.39 -2.50
CA LEU A 146 -8.81 6.54 -3.18
C LEU A 146 -7.94 7.60 -2.49
N ARG A 147 -8.54 8.74 -2.13
CA ARG A 147 -7.85 9.83 -1.42
C ARG A 147 -7.39 9.44 -0.02
N ALA A 148 -8.15 8.60 0.68
CA ALA A 148 -7.82 8.25 2.07
C ALA A 148 -6.58 7.36 2.23
N GLY A 149 -6.21 6.57 1.21
CA GLY A 149 -5.19 5.53 1.32
C GLY A 149 -4.04 5.60 0.32
N TRP A 150 -3.96 6.63 -0.53
CA TRP A 150 -2.91 6.69 -1.56
C TRP A 150 -1.49 6.77 -0.96
N ASP A 151 -1.34 7.47 0.15
CA ASP A 151 -0.07 7.66 0.85
C ASP A 151 0.46 6.35 1.46
N ILE A 152 -0.44 5.50 1.97
CA ILE A 152 -0.08 4.14 2.39
C ILE A 152 0.43 3.35 1.18
N GLY A 153 -0.28 3.41 0.06
CA GLY A 153 0.12 2.72 -1.19
C GLY A 153 1.49 3.17 -1.69
N GLU A 154 1.74 4.49 -1.72
CA GLU A 154 3.02 5.08 -2.12
C GLU A 154 4.17 4.60 -1.23
N ARG A 155 4.03 4.68 0.10
CA ARG A 155 5.09 4.24 1.03
C ARG A 155 5.36 2.74 0.96
N LEU A 156 4.35 1.92 0.69
CA LEU A 156 4.54 0.48 0.47
C LEU A 156 5.26 0.20 -0.85
N HIS A 157 4.92 0.93 -1.92
CA HIS A 157 5.57 0.81 -3.22
C HIS A 157 7.05 1.24 -3.16
N GLU A 158 7.37 2.35 -2.48
CA GLU A 158 8.77 2.78 -2.22
C GLU A 158 9.60 1.71 -1.48
N ARG A 159 8.94 0.88 -0.67
CA ARG A 159 9.54 -0.25 0.05
C ARG A 159 9.56 -1.55 -0.76
N GLY A 160 9.13 -1.53 -2.03
CA GLY A 160 9.12 -2.69 -2.92
C GLY A 160 7.93 -3.64 -2.73
N PHE A 161 6.86 -3.22 -2.06
CA PHE A 161 5.64 -4.01 -1.89
C PHE A 161 4.54 -3.62 -2.88
N THR A 162 3.97 -4.62 -3.55
CA THR A 162 2.80 -4.44 -4.42
C THR A 162 1.51 -4.67 -3.63
N ALA A 163 1.08 -3.67 -2.86
CA ALA A 163 -0.13 -3.75 -2.06
C ALA A 163 -1.40 -3.51 -2.88
N VAL A 164 -2.38 -4.40 -2.74
CA VAL A 164 -3.67 -4.27 -3.43
C VAL A 164 -4.54 -3.25 -2.70
N ALA A 165 -5.34 -2.47 -3.45
CA ALA A 165 -6.22 -1.43 -2.88
C ALA A 165 -7.12 -1.92 -1.73
N GLY A 166 -7.56 -3.19 -1.74
CA GLY A 166 -8.31 -3.78 -0.64
C GLY A 166 -7.52 -3.86 0.66
N GLN A 167 -6.26 -4.30 0.61
CA GLN A 167 -5.36 -4.36 1.76
C GLN A 167 -5.10 -2.96 2.33
N VAL A 168 -4.84 -1.98 1.45
CA VAL A 168 -4.58 -0.60 1.89
C VAL A 168 -5.80 0.04 2.55
N ARG A 169 -7.01 -0.21 2.04
CA ARG A 169 -8.25 0.28 2.67
C ARG A 169 -8.43 -0.25 4.08
N THR A 170 -8.05 -1.50 4.34
CA THR A 170 -8.08 -2.09 5.68
C THR A 170 -7.16 -1.37 6.66
N LEU A 171 -6.08 -0.74 6.17
CA LEU A 171 -5.12 0.00 7.00
C LEU A 171 -5.51 1.46 7.27
N VAL A 172 -6.45 2.03 6.50
CA VAL A 172 -6.88 3.43 6.67
C VAL A 172 -7.36 3.75 8.10
N PRO A 173 -8.15 2.90 8.79
CA PRO A 173 -8.51 3.14 10.19
C PRO A 173 -7.30 3.20 11.12
N VAL A 174 -6.28 2.38 10.90
CA VAL A 174 -5.02 2.41 11.67
C VAL A 174 -4.30 3.72 11.42
N LYS A 175 -4.17 4.14 10.16
CA LYS A 175 -3.57 5.43 9.79
C LYS A 175 -4.28 6.59 10.49
N ASN A 176 -5.61 6.62 10.45
CA ASN A 176 -6.38 7.72 11.02
C ASN A 176 -6.28 7.78 12.55
N LYS A 177 -6.03 6.64 13.22
CA LYS A 177 -5.97 6.56 14.67
C LYS A 177 -4.54 6.71 15.22
N TYR A 178 -3.55 6.14 14.54
CA TYR A 178 -2.18 5.98 15.03
C TYR A 178 -1.11 6.60 14.11
N GLY A 179 -1.49 7.16 12.96
CA GLY A 179 -0.57 7.76 12.00
C GLY A 179 -0.14 6.84 10.86
N LEU A 180 0.47 7.42 9.83
CA LEU A 180 0.86 6.72 8.60
C LEU A 180 1.89 5.61 8.87
N ASN A 181 2.95 5.90 9.64
CA ASN A 181 4.00 4.92 9.91
C ASN A 181 3.47 3.72 10.69
N ALA A 182 2.51 3.92 11.60
CA ALA A 182 1.84 2.83 12.30
C ALA A 182 1.05 1.91 11.34
N ALA A 183 0.36 2.47 10.35
CA ALA A 183 -0.34 1.68 9.34
C ALA A 183 0.64 0.85 8.48
N ILE A 184 1.78 1.42 8.11
CA ILE A 184 2.86 0.70 7.41
C ILE A 184 3.44 -0.41 8.31
N ALA A 185 3.69 -0.11 9.59
CA ALA A 185 4.21 -1.07 10.56
C ALA A 185 3.31 -2.30 10.71
N VAL A 186 1.98 -2.11 10.77
CA VAL A 186 1.01 -3.22 10.80
C VAL A 186 1.09 -4.08 9.54
N PHE A 187 1.25 -3.46 8.37
CA PHE A 187 1.44 -4.20 7.12
C PHE A 187 2.74 -5.02 7.14
N LEU A 188 3.87 -4.41 7.52
CA LEU A 188 5.16 -5.09 7.59
C LEU A 188 5.14 -6.26 8.58
N LEU A 189 4.50 -6.08 9.73
CA LEU A 189 4.30 -7.15 10.69
C LEU A 189 3.48 -8.30 10.09
N ALA A 190 2.41 -8.00 9.35
CA ALA A 190 1.61 -9.03 8.72
C ALA A 190 2.40 -9.79 7.64
N VAL A 191 3.23 -9.08 6.88
CA VAL A 191 4.17 -9.67 5.91
C VAL A 191 5.18 -10.58 6.60
N ASP A 192 5.78 -10.16 7.72
CA ASP A 192 6.74 -10.97 8.48
C ASP A 192 6.12 -12.29 8.98
N VAL A 193 4.85 -12.26 9.40
CA VAL A 193 4.16 -13.44 9.94
C VAL A 193 3.69 -14.41 8.84
N VAL A 194 3.18 -13.88 7.72
CA VAL A 194 2.43 -14.66 6.74
C VAL A 194 3.17 -14.82 5.40
N GLY A 195 4.09 -13.92 5.09
CA GLY A 195 4.67 -13.71 3.77
C GLY A 195 3.82 -12.77 2.90
N ALA A 196 4.48 -11.96 2.06
CA ALA A 196 3.83 -10.97 1.21
C ALA A 196 2.77 -11.59 0.27
N ASP A 197 3.09 -12.73 -0.36
CA ASP A 197 2.22 -13.40 -1.34
C ASP A 197 0.92 -13.94 -0.75
N LYS A 198 0.88 -14.17 0.56
CA LYS A 198 -0.26 -14.75 1.27
C LYS A 198 -1.04 -13.71 2.07
N LEU A 199 -0.60 -12.45 2.04
CA LEU A 199 -1.25 -11.39 2.77
C LEU A 199 -2.59 -11.04 2.11
N THR A 200 -3.67 -11.10 2.87
CA THR A 200 -5.01 -10.73 2.39
C THR A 200 -5.59 -9.63 3.27
N ALA A 201 -6.60 -8.92 2.75
CA ALA A 201 -7.33 -7.91 3.52
C ALA A 201 -7.92 -8.52 4.82
N ALA A 202 -8.50 -9.72 4.75
CA ALA A 202 -9.05 -10.41 5.92
C ALA A 202 -7.99 -10.69 7.00
N ARG A 203 -6.78 -11.08 6.60
CA ARG A 203 -5.67 -11.30 7.56
C ARG A 203 -5.21 -9.99 8.21
N LEU A 204 -5.18 -8.89 7.44
CA LEU A 204 -4.92 -7.56 7.98
C LEU A 204 -6.02 -7.15 8.96
N GLU A 205 -7.29 -7.39 8.65
CA GLU A 205 -8.41 -7.12 9.57
C GLU A 205 -8.30 -7.90 10.87
N ASP A 206 -7.91 -9.18 10.81
CA ASP A 206 -7.71 -10.00 12.00
C ASP A 206 -6.55 -9.49 12.86
N LEU A 207 -5.44 -9.07 12.23
CA LEU A 207 -4.32 -8.45 12.94
C LEU A 207 -4.73 -7.11 13.59
N ILE A 208 -5.43 -6.26 12.85
CA ILE A 208 -5.91 -4.96 13.36
C ILE A 208 -6.88 -5.16 14.53
N ARG A 209 -7.75 -6.17 14.46
CA ARG A 209 -8.65 -6.53 15.56
C ARG A 209 -7.90 -7.02 16.80
N ALA A 210 -6.72 -7.62 16.63
CA ALA A 210 -5.87 -8.05 17.73
C ALA A 210 -5.07 -6.91 18.37
N LEU A 211 -4.94 -5.75 17.70
CA LEU A 211 -4.26 -4.59 18.26
C LEU A 211 -4.99 -4.07 19.52
N PRO A 212 -4.25 -3.65 20.56
CA PRO A 212 -4.86 -3.05 21.74
C PRO A 212 -5.60 -1.77 21.36
N ALA A 213 -6.81 -1.59 21.91
CA ALA A 213 -7.58 -0.38 21.69
C ALA A 213 -6.87 0.86 22.27
N ASP A 214 -6.08 0.66 23.31
CA ASP A 214 -5.24 1.57 24.08
C ASP A 214 -3.76 1.50 23.69
N LEU A 215 -3.45 1.03 22.48
CA LEU A 215 -2.07 1.04 21.97
C LEU A 215 -1.53 2.48 21.99
N GLU A 216 -0.65 2.78 22.93
CA GLU A 216 0.12 4.01 22.96
C GLU A 216 1.41 3.79 22.18
N LEU A 217 1.60 4.60 21.14
CA LEU A 217 2.85 4.68 20.40
C LEU A 217 3.57 5.93 20.91
N ASP A 218 4.73 5.74 21.53
CA ASP A 218 5.51 6.83 22.15
C ASP A 218 5.87 7.92 21.13
N ASP A 219 6.09 7.52 19.87
CA ASP A 219 6.33 8.43 18.75
C ASP A 219 5.64 7.90 17.47
N PRO A 220 4.55 8.53 17.00
CA PRO A 220 3.86 8.11 15.78
C PRO A 220 4.65 8.40 14.50
N ASP A 221 5.68 9.25 14.58
CA ASP A 221 6.60 9.56 13.46
C ASP A 221 7.84 8.65 13.46
N GLU A 222 7.96 7.74 14.45
CA GLU A 222 9.00 6.72 14.48
C GLU A 222 8.98 5.87 13.19
N ASP A 223 10.16 5.37 12.80
CA ASP A 223 10.29 4.51 11.62
C ASP A 223 9.37 3.28 11.70
N ALA A 224 8.78 2.93 10.56
CA ALA A 224 7.79 1.86 10.49
C ALA A 224 8.34 0.48 10.90
N ASP A 225 9.64 0.21 10.72
CA ASP A 225 10.25 -1.05 11.13
C ASP A 225 10.44 -1.12 12.65
N ALA A 226 10.76 0.00 13.29
CA ALA A 226 10.82 0.11 14.75
C ALA A 226 9.42 -0.03 15.35
N LEU A 227 8.44 0.69 14.81
CA LEU A 227 7.03 0.54 15.20
C LEU A 227 6.52 -0.89 15.01
N ALA A 228 6.91 -1.59 13.94
CA ALA A 228 6.51 -2.98 13.72
C ALA A 228 7.05 -3.89 14.82
N LYS A 229 8.29 -3.68 15.29
CA LYS A 229 8.87 -4.40 16.43
C LYS A 229 8.15 -4.06 17.73
N THR A 230 7.82 -2.79 17.97
CA THR A 230 7.07 -2.36 19.16
C THR A 230 5.68 -3.00 19.19
N ILE A 231 4.94 -2.92 18.09
CA ILE A 231 3.61 -3.55 17.94
C ILE A 231 3.72 -5.07 18.12
N LYS A 232 4.71 -5.72 17.52
CA LYS A 232 4.98 -7.16 17.71
C LYS A 232 5.25 -7.47 19.18
N GLY A 233 6.07 -6.67 19.85
CA GLY A 233 6.37 -6.79 21.28
C GLY A 233 5.11 -6.68 22.13
N VAL A 234 4.22 -5.72 21.85
CA VAL A 234 2.95 -5.56 22.55
C VAL A 234 2.02 -6.76 22.32
N LEU A 235 1.93 -7.25 21.08
CA LEU A 235 1.11 -8.42 20.75
C LEU A 235 1.65 -9.71 21.40
N VAL A 236 2.96 -9.92 21.38
CA VAL A 236 3.61 -11.09 22.02
C VAL A 236 3.57 -10.98 23.54
N ASN A 237 3.74 -9.78 24.12
CA ASN A 237 3.60 -9.56 25.56
C ASN A 237 2.14 -9.73 26.01
N ARG A 238 1.17 -9.52 25.14
CA ARG A 238 -0.23 -9.91 25.38
C ARG A 238 -0.44 -11.42 25.30
N GLU A 239 0.27 -12.11 24.41
CA GLU A 239 0.29 -13.59 24.38
C GLU A 239 1.00 -14.18 25.62
N GLY A 240 2.02 -13.51 26.15
CA GLY A 240 2.70 -13.87 27.41
C GLY A 240 2.02 -13.34 28.69
N GLY A 241 1.18 -12.32 28.55
CA GLY A 241 0.49 -11.60 29.61
C GLY A 241 -0.98 -11.40 29.23
N ALA A 242 -1.81 -12.38 29.57
CA ALA A 242 -3.26 -12.38 29.43
C ALA A 242 -3.82 -12.46 27.99
N ALA A 243 -3.44 -13.54 27.29
CA ALA A 243 -4.41 -14.37 26.59
C ALA A 243 -4.08 -15.84 26.88
N VAL A 244 -4.52 -16.32 28.06
CA VAL A 244 -4.82 -17.75 28.18
C VAL A 244 -5.82 -18.01 27.08
N SER A 245 -5.37 -18.62 25.99
CA SER A 245 -6.27 -19.35 25.11
C SER A 245 -7.00 -20.32 26.03
N ARG A 246 -8.22 -19.96 26.42
CA ARG A 246 -9.16 -20.84 27.14
C ARG A 246 -9.66 -21.88 26.15
N ALA A 247 -8.76 -22.49 25.37
CA ALA A 247 -9.00 -23.80 24.84
C ALA A 247 -9.09 -24.71 26.05
N ILE A 248 -10.32 -24.96 26.49
CA ILE A 248 -10.63 -25.93 27.53
C ILE A 248 -9.84 -27.19 27.17
N PRO A 249 -8.89 -27.65 28.01
CA PRO A 249 -8.04 -28.78 27.66
C PRO A 249 -8.89 -29.93 27.14
N ALA A 250 -8.48 -30.58 26.05
CA ALA A 250 -9.29 -31.61 25.41
C ALA A 250 -9.75 -32.71 26.40
N ALA A 251 -8.94 -32.98 27.42
CA ALA A 251 -9.28 -33.86 28.54
C ALA A 251 -10.49 -33.36 29.36
N VAL A 252 -10.53 -32.06 29.67
CA VAL A 252 -11.65 -31.42 30.38
C VAL A 252 -12.91 -31.43 29.50
N THR A 253 -12.77 -31.11 28.22
CA THR A 253 -13.88 -31.19 27.25
C THR A 253 -14.48 -32.61 27.21
N ARG A 254 -13.65 -33.65 27.05
CA ARG A 254 -14.11 -35.05 27.06
C ARG A 254 -14.76 -35.46 28.38
N ALA A 255 -14.27 -34.95 29.51
CA ALA A 255 -14.85 -35.23 30.82
C ALA A 255 -16.24 -34.59 31.00
N VAL A 256 -16.42 -33.36 30.51
CA VAL A 256 -17.72 -32.67 30.51
C VAL A 256 -18.71 -33.40 29.61
N ASP A 257 -18.30 -33.78 28.39
CA ASP A 257 -19.18 -34.49 27.46
C ASP A 257 -19.62 -35.87 28.01
N LYS A 258 -18.69 -36.63 28.62
CA LYS A 258 -19.04 -37.90 29.31
C LYS A 258 -20.03 -37.69 30.44
N ARG A 259 -19.85 -36.63 31.25
CA ARG A 259 -20.75 -36.36 32.38
C ARG A 259 -22.12 -35.88 31.93
N ALA A 260 -22.18 -35.10 30.85
CA ALA A 260 -23.43 -34.67 30.23
C ALA A 260 -24.25 -35.87 29.73
N ILE A 261 -23.59 -36.89 29.16
CA ILE A 261 -24.24 -38.16 28.77
C ILE A 261 -24.79 -38.89 30.01
N THR A 262 -23.99 -39.06 31.06
CA THR A 262 -24.46 -39.72 32.30
C THR A 262 -25.67 -39.01 32.93
N ILE A 263 -25.70 -37.68 32.89
CA ILE A 263 -26.84 -36.90 33.41
C ILE A 263 -28.05 -37.04 32.48
N ALA A 264 -27.84 -37.05 31.15
CA ALA A 264 -28.91 -37.28 30.19
C ALA A 264 -29.56 -38.66 30.40
N ASP A 265 -28.76 -39.70 30.59
CA ASP A 265 -29.22 -41.06 30.89
C ASP A 265 -30.03 -41.11 32.21
N ALA A 266 -29.53 -40.47 33.27
CA ALA A 266 -30.21 -40.40 34.55
C ALA A 266 -31.55 -39.64 34.50
N LEU A 267 -31.67 -38.67 33.59
CA LEU A 267 -32.89 -37.91 33.33
C LEU A 267 -33.77 -38.54 32.24
N ASN A 268 -33.40 -39.71 31.71
CA ASN A 268 -34.05 -40.40 30.60
C ASN A 268 -34.25 -39.51 29.36
N ARG A 269 -33.25 -38.67 29.05
CA ARG A 269 -33.21 -37.77 27.88
C ARG A 269 -32.13 -38.22 26.88
N PRO A 270 -32.35 -38.06 25.56
CA PRO A 270 -31.43 -38.59 24.54
C PRO A 270 -30.07 -37.89 24.49
N ARG A 271 -30.01 -36.57 24.74
CA ARG A 271 -28.75 -35.81 24.85
C ARG A 271 -29.03 -34.43 25.45
N ILE A 272 -28.14 -33.95 26.33
CA ILE A 272 -28.16 -32.56 26.79
C ILE A 272 -27.22 -31.76 25.87
N PRO A 273 -27.71 -30.71 25.18
CA PRO A 273 -26.87 -29.88 24.33
C PRO A 273 -25.84 -29.11 25.14
N ARG A 274 -24.64 -28.93 24.58
CA ARG A 274 -23.51 -28.29 25.27
C ARG A 274 -23.79 -26.85 25.68
N SER A 275 -24.60 -26.14 24.91
CA SER A 275 -25.06 -24.78 25.23
C SER A 275 -25.89 -24.74 26.52
N GLU A 276 -26.75 -25.74 26.75
CA GLU A 276 -27.56 -25.84 27.97
C GLU A 276 -26.68 -26.14 29.19
N VAL A 277 -25.69 -27.03 29.07
CA VAL A 277 -24.72 -27.30 30.14
C VAL A 277 -23.93 -26.04 30.50
N THR A 278 -23.42 -25.32 29.50
CA THR A 278 -22.66 -24.08 29.71
C THR A 278 -23.53 -23.00 30.34
N LEU A 279 -24.79 -22.84 29.90
CA LEU A 279 -25.72 -21.88 30.46
C LEU A 279 -26.00 -22.18 31.95
N ARG A 280 -26.28 -23.44 32.30
CA ARG A 280 -26.54 -23.83 33.70
C ARG A 280 -25.32 -23.72 34.60
N LEU A 281 -24.12 -24.01 34.08
CA LEU A 281 -22.88 -23.76 34.80
C LEU A 281 -22.68 -22.27 35.04
N MET A 282 -22.92 -21.44 34.03
CA MET A 282 -22.83 -19.98 34.20
C MET A 282 -23.86 -19.48 35.21
N GLU A 283 -25.13 -19.92 35.14
CA GLU A 283 -26.15 -19.58 36.14
C GLU A 283 -25.72 -19.96 37.56
N ALA A 284 -25.16 -21.16 37.75
CA ALA A 284 -24.68 -21.63 39.05
C ALA A 284 -23.40 -20.94 39.56
N PHE A 285 -22.67 -20.24 38.71
CA PHE A 285 -21.50 -19.41 39.09
C PHE A 285 -21.81 -17.91 39.11
N VAL A 286 -22.99 -17.50 38.65
CA VAL A 286 -23.44 -16.10 38.62
C VAL A 286 -24.14 -15.73 39.91
N ASP A 287 -24.74 -16.68 40.63
CA ASP A 287 -25.25 -16.46 41.98
C ASP A 287 -24.10 -16.51 43.01
N PRO A 288 -23.68 -15.36 43.58
CA PRO A 288 -22.56 -15.31 44.52
C PRO A 288 -22.86 -16.00 45.86
N ASP A 289 -24.14 -16.28 46.15
CA ASP A 289 -24.58 -16.88 47.41
C ASP A 289 -24.76 -18.41 47.29
N ASP A 290 -24.82 -18.97 46.07
CA ASP A 290 -24.85 -20.42 45.85
C ASP A 290 -23.45 -21.03 45.81
N THR A 291 -22.98 -21.46 46.97
CA THR A 291 -21.65 -22.07 47.15
C THR A 291 -21.63 -23.58 46.85
N THR A 292 -22.75 -24.21 46.50
CA THR A 292 -22.86 -25.67 46.41
C THR A 292 -21.94 -26.27 45.34
N VAL A 293 -21.81 -25.61 44.19
CA VAL A 293 -20.91 -26.03 43.10
C VAL A 293 -19.45 -25.84 43.50
N TYR A 294 -19.13 -24.73 44.18
CA TYR A 294 -17.78 -24.45 44.67
C TYR A 294 -17.33 -25.48 45.71
N GLU A 295 -18.17 -25.80 46.70
CA GLU A 295 -17.87 -26.79 47.72
C GLU A 295 -17.70 -28.20 47.16
N ALA A 296 -18.55 -28.60 46.20
CA ALA A 296 -18.45 -29.88 45.53
C ALA A 296 -17.14 -30.04 44.73
N VAL A 297 -16.71 -28.98 44.04
CA VAL A 297 -15.42 -28.94 43.33
C VAL A 297 -14.26 -28.99 44.32
N LEU A 298 -14.30 -28.19 45.39
CA LEU A 298 -13.29 -28.17 46.44
C LEU A 298 -13.11 -29.55 47.10
N ALA A 299 -14.21 -30.23 47.43
CA ALA A 299 -14.19 -31.57 47.99
C ALA A 299 -13.57 -32.60 47.04
N ARG A 300 -13.88 -32.51 45.74
CA ARG A 300 -13.30 -33.39 44.70
C ARG A 300 -11.80 -33.16 44.53
N MET A 301 -11.35 -31.91 44.52
CA MET A 301 -9.92 -31.57 44.44
C MET A 301 -9.16 -32.09 45.66
N LYS A 302 -9.71 -31.92 46.87
CA LYS A 302 -9.14 -32.49 48.11
C LYS A 302 -9.03 -34.02 48.04
N LYS A 303 -10.03 -34.70 47.47
CA LYS A 303 -10.03 -36.16 47.30
C LYS A 303 -8.95 -36.62 46.29
N GLN A 304 -8.81 -35.93 45.17
CA GLN A 304 -7.79 -36.24 44.16
C GLN A 304 -6.36 -35.99 44.69
N ALA A 305 -6.14 -34.90 45.41
CA ALA A 305 -4.85 -34.61 46.04
C ALA A 305 -4.45 -35.66 47.09
N ARG A 306 -5.42 -36.22 47.84
CA ARG A 306 -5.18 -37.32 48.78
C ARG A 306 -4.90 -38.65 48.08
N ALA A 307 -5.55 -38.92 46.94
CA ALA A 307 -5.30 -40.13 46.15
C ALA A 307 -3.90 -40.09 45.51
N GLY A 308 -3.50 -38.98 44.92
CA GLY A 308 -2.16 -38.83 44.32
C GLY A 308 -1.02 -38.92 45.34
N ARG A 309 -1.23 -38.49 46.59
CA ARG A 309 -0.23 -38.68 47.67
C ARG A 309 -0.08 -40.13 48.13
N LYS A 310 -1.10 -40.97 47.96
CA LYS A 310 -1.04 -42.40 48.31
C LYS A 310 -0.36 -43.26 47.24
N GLU A 311 -0.22 -42.77 46.02
CA GLU A 311 0.45 -43.49 44.92
C GLU A 311 1.96 -43.19 44.85
N LEU A 312 2.44 -42.23 45.64
CA LEU A 312 3.84 -41.76 45.67
C LEU A 312 4.61 -42.12 46.96
N GLY A 313 3.99 -42.86 47.88
CA GLY A 313 4.62 -43.37 49.11
C GLY A 313 4.36 -44.86 49.25
#